data_AF-A0A6J3F542-F1
#
_entry.id   AF-A0A6J3F542-F1
#
_cell.length_a   1.000
_cell.length_b   1.000
_cell.length_c   1.000
_cell.angle_alpha   90.00
_cell.angle_beta   90.00
_cell.angle_gamma   90.00
#
_symmetry.space_group_name_H-M   'P 1'
#
loop_
_entity.id
_entity.type
_entity.pdbx_description
1 polymer ?
#
loop_
_entity_poly.entity_id
_entity_poly.type
_entity_poly.pdbx_seq_one_letter_code
_entity_poly.pdbx_strand_id
1 'polypeptide(L)'
;MGWKNRKNTEGPEEPLVASQSMEPEIGHLSSSNKETIMVTLHGATNLPACKDGSEPWPYVVLKTTSEEKNNQSSKAVTSVTSEPTRAPIWGDTVNVEIPAEDAGREDVILQVVDNKQKEELLSYKIPVKYLRVFHPYHFELVKPTQSGKADEATAKTQLYATVVRKNSFIPRYVGCNHAALEIFLRGFNEPLANNPNPIVVIARVVPNYKEFKVSQANRDLTSVGLPITPLSFPIPSVMNFDVPRVSQNGCPQLSRPGGPPEQPLWNQSFLFQGRDGATSFSEDTALVLEYYPSASMKGSQPWTLAQPLGISVLPLRSCLYRKMLTGKGMDGLRVERLPIVDTSLKTISGEAPTVDLSFQLFSSECHSPKLLTNMLNSSGMRTGLLGEGRW
;
A
#
# COMPACT_ATOMS: atom_id res chain seq x y z
N MET A 1 11.62 65.59 -2.15
CA MET A 1 12.13 64.57 -3.09
C MET A 1 11.96 63.22 -2.44
N GLY A 2 11.03 62.41 -2.96
CA GLY A 2 10.69 61.10 -2.42
C GLY A 2 11.39 60.00 -3.20
N TRP A 3 11.93 59.01 -2.48
CA TRP A 3 12.32 57.74 -3.06
C TRP A 3 11.29 56.66 -2.69
N LYS A 4 10.78 56.04 -3.75
CA LYS A 4 9.81 54.95 -3.75
C LYS A 4 10.51 53.65 -3.37
N ASN A 5 10.09 53.01 -2.29
CA ASN A 5 10.34 51.58 -2.08
C ASN A 5 9.32 50.78 -2.88
N ARG A 6 9.81 50.02 -3.87
CA ARG A 6 9.04 49.00 -4.59
C ARG A 6 8.72 47.86 -3.63
N LYS A 7 7.42 47.59 -3.44
CA LYS A 7 6.92 46.31 -2.92
C LYS A 7 7.23 45.23 -3.96
N ASN A 8 8.01 44.23 -3.59
CA ASN A 8 8.02 42.96 -4.31
C ASN A 8 6.76 42.21 -3.90
N THR A 9 5.84 42.06 -4.86
CA THR A 9 4.66 41.21 -4.74
C THR A 9 5.14 39.77 -5.01
N GLU A 10 5.28 38.98 -3.96
CA GLU A 10 5.51 37.54 -4.07
C GLU A 10 4.21 36.92 -4.59
N GLY A 11 4.23 36.45 -5.84
CA GLY A 11 3.14 35.67 -6.44
C GLY A 11 3.12 34.26 -5.84
N PRO A 12 1.99 33.54 -5.94
CA PRO A 12 1.89 32.18 -5.43
C PRO A 12 2.86 31.27 -6.19
N GLU A 13 3.71 30.55 -5.45
CA GLU A 13 4.60 29.52 -5.99
C GLU A 13 3.79 28.50 -6.81
N GLU A 14 4.17 28.33 -8.08
CA GLU A 14 3.70 27.23 -8.92
C GLU A 14 4.03 25.88 -8.25
N PRO A 15 3.11 24.90 -8.29
CA PRO A 15 3.37 23.60 -7.69
C PRO A 15 4.50 22.92 -8.46
N LEU A 16 5.67 22.85 -7.81
CA LEU A 16 6.82 22.09 -8.27
C LEU A 16 6.34 20.67 -8.59
N VAL A 17 6.48 20.29 -9.86
CA VAL A 17 6.31 18.94 -10.38
C VAL A 17 6.96 17.98 -9.40
N ALA A 18 6.16 17.11 -8.80
CA ALA A 18 6.63 16.09 -7.88
C ALA A 18 7.69 15.27 -8.60
N SER A 19 8.96 15.51 -8.24
CA SER A 19 10.07 14.68 -8.64
C SER A 19 9.76 13.28 -8.11
N GLN A 20 9.55 12.33 -9.03
CA GLN A 20 9.47 10.92 -8.69
C GLN A 20 10.81 10.52 -8.09
N SER A 21 10.94 10.61 -6.77
CA SER A 21 12.06 10.03 -6.06
C SER A 21 11.98 8.51 -6.24
N MET A 22 12.77 7.98 -7.18
CA MET A 22 13.15 6.57 -7.26
C MET A 22 14.12 6.20 -6.12
N GLU A 23 13.80 6.60 -4.89
CA GLU A 23 14.41 6.00 -3.71
C GLU A 23 13.42 4.94 -3.19
N PRO A 24 13.84 3.68 -3.02
CA PRO A 24 13.01 2.73 -2.31
C PRO A 24 12.69 3.34 -0.94
N GLU A 25 11.43 3.35 -0.53
CA GLU A 25 11.09 3.66 0.87
C GLU A 25 11.66 2.53 1.73
N ILE A 26 12.91 2.74 2.14
CA ILE A 26 13.73 1.82 2.90
C ILE A 26 13.17 1.84 4.33
N GLY A 27 12.09 1.09 4.60
CA GLY A 27 11.61 0.87 5.96
C GLY A 27 10.15 0.51 6.13
N HIS A 28 9.93 -0.60 6.85
CA HIS A 28 8.63 -0.85 7.48
C HIS A 28 8.41 0.04 8.72
N LEU A 29 9.48 0.54 9.35
CA LEU A 29 9.41 1.28 10.61
C LEU A 29 9.34 2.79 10.42
N SER A 30 8.72 3.44 11.39
CA SER A 30 8.73 4.89 11.54
C SER A 30 10.04 5.39 12.16
N SER A 31 10.29 6.69 12.05
CA SER A 31 11.36 7.36 12.77
C SER A 31 11.18 7.22 14.30
N SER A 32 12.28 7.33 15.05
CA SER A 32 12.28 7.14 16.50
C SER A 32 11.28 8.07 17.20
N ASN A 33 10.49 7.52 18.14
CA ASN A 33 9.41 8.21 18.87
C ASN A 33 8.31 8.81 17.98
N LYS A 34 8.19 8.34 16.74
CA LYS A 34 7.09 8.71 15.85
C LYS A 34 6.35 7.48 15.37
N GLU A 35 5.13 7.74 14.96
CA GLU A 35 4.32 6.83 14.17
C GLU A 35 4.05 7.46 12.80
N THR A 36 4.04 6.63 11.76
CA THR A 36 3.79 7.07 10.39
C THR A 36 2.48 6.48 9.94
N ILE A 37 1.55 7.32 9.50
CA ILE A 37 0.33 6.86 8.83
C ILE A 37 0.57 6.94 7.34
N MET A 38 0.72 5.77 6.72
CA MET A 38 0.88 5.61 5.29
C MET A 38 -0.49 5.39 4.67
N VAL A 39 -0.85 6.21 3.67
CA VAL A 39 -2.12 6.12 2.96
C VAL A 39 -1.84 6.00 1.47
N THR A 40 -2.24 4.88 0.88
CA THR A 40 -2.28 4.70 -0.57
C THR A 40 -3.67 5.07 -1.08
N LEU A 41 -3.73 6.10 -1.93
CA LEU A 41 -4.97 6.61 -2.52
C LEU A 41 -5.19 5.93 -3.86
N HIS A 42 -6.25 5.15 -3.89
CA HIS A 42 -6.52 4.24 -4.99
C HIS A 42 -7.30 4.95 -6.09
N GLY A 43 -8.43 5.54 -5.72
CA GLY A 43 -9.30 6.29 -6.63
C GLY A 43 -10.59 6.68 -5.94
N ALA A 44 -11.43 7.43 -6.64
CA ALA A 44 -12.76 7.78 -6.15
C ALA A 44 -13.81 7.61 -7.24
N THR A 45 -15.06 7.52 -6.83
CA THR A 45 -16.22 7.55 -7.74
C THR A 45 -17.25 8.55 -7.22
N ASN A 46 -17.99 9.16 -8.13
CA ASN A 46 -19.04 10.12 -7.83
C ASN A 46 -18.57 11.28 -6.94
N LEU A 47 -17.38 11.83 -7.21
CA LEU A 47 -16.96 13.08 -6.56
C LEU A 47 -18.00 14.18 -6.86
N PRO A 48 -18.22 15.14 -5.94
CA PRO A 48 -19.06 16.29 -6.24
C PRO A 48 -18.41 17.15 -7.33
N ALA A 49 -19.24 17.82 -8.13
CA ALA A 49 -18.77 18.87 -9.03
C ALA A 49 -18.30 20.08 -8.21
N CYS A 50 -17.50 20.95 -8.84
CA CYS A 50 -17.12 22.21 -8.23
C CYS A 50 -18.36 23.10 -7.98
N LYS A 51 -18.24 24.14 -7.15
CA LYS A 51 -19.36 25.06 -6.84
C LYS A 51 -19.96 25.74 -8.07
N ASP A 52 -19.16 25.94 -9.12
CA ASP A 52 -19.59 26.48 -10.41
C ASP A 52 -20.21 25.42 -11.35
N GLY A 53 -20.30 24.17 -10.91
CA GLY A 53 -20.80 23.03 -11.67
C GLY A 53 -19.76 22.39 -12.60
N SER A 54 -18.53 22.91 -12.63
CA SER A 54 -17.47 22.34 -13.47
C SER A 54 -16.94 21.01 -12.92
N GLU A 55 -16.36 20.20 -13.80
CA GLU A 55 -15.68 18.97 -13.38
C GLU A 55 -14.35 19.31 -12.69
N PRO A 56 -14.04 18.69 -11.53
CA PRO A 56 -12.84 19.03 -10.78
C PRO A 56 -11.58 18.43 -11.40
N TRP A 57 -10.42 19.02 -11.09
CA TRP A 57 -9.09 18.41 -11.18
C TRP A 57 -8.66 17.95 -9.79
N PRO A 58 -9.15 16.79 -9.34
CA PRO A 58 -9.03 16.39 -7.95
C PRO A 58 -7.61 15.93 -7.60
N TYR A 59 -7.15 16.37 -6.44
CA TYR A 59 -6.00 15.81 -5.73
C TYR A 59 -6.35 15.66 -4.26
N VAL A 60 -5.62 14.81 -3.55
CA VAL A 60 -5.85 14.54 -2.13
C VAL A 60 -4.75 15.16 -1.31
N VAL A 61 -5.13 15.86 -0.24
CA VAL A 61 -4.26 16.37 0.80
C VAL A 61 -4.47 15.53 2.05
N LEU A 62 -3.38 14.97 2.58
CA LEU A 62 -3.38 14.23 3.83
C LEU A 62 -2.86 15.14 4.96
N LYS A 63 -3.60 15.21 6.06
CA LYS A 63 -3.22 16.02 7.23
C LYS A 63 -3.52 15.28 8.52
N THR A 64 -2.90 15.73 9.59
CA THR A 64 -3.27 15.40 10.98
C THR A 64 -4.23 16.45 11.54
N THR A 65 -4.97 16.10 12.59
CA THR A 65 -5.83 17.07 13.29
C THR A 65 -5.05 18.23 13.91
N SER A 66 -3.82 17.99 14.37
CA SER A 66 -2.95 19.06 14.85
C SER A 66 -2.49 20.02 13.75
N GLU A 67 -2.10 19.51 12.57
CA GLU A 67 -1.75 20.35 11.43
C GLU A 67 -2.93 21.23 11.00
N GLU A 68 -4.13 20.66 10.92
CA GLU A 68 -5.33 21.41 10.56
C GLU A 68 -5.66 22.49 11.59
N LYS A 69 -5.58 22.17 12.89
CA LYS A 69 -5.82 23.16 13.97
C LYS A 69 -4.82 24.31 13.95
N ASN A 70 -3.58 24.04 13.58
CA ASN A 70 -2.51 25.02 13.52
C ASN A 70 -2.43 25.74 12.15
N ASN A 71 -3.37 25.47 11.23
CA ASN A 71 -3.35 25.95 9.84
C ASN A 71 -2.01 25.71 9.13
N GLN A 72 -1.36 24.60 9.46
CA GLN A 72 -0.09 24.21 8.85
C GLN A 72 -0.37 23.63 7.46
N SER A 73 0.37 24.10 6.45
CA SER A 73 0.32 23.49 5.12
C SER A 73 0.90 22.08 5.17
N SER A 74 0.16 21.12 4.61
CA SER A 74 0.67 19.76 4.45
C SER A 74 1.40 19.61 3.13
N LYS A 75 2.51 18.89 3.17
CA LYS A 75 3.28 18.47 2.00
C LYS A 75 2.85 17.10 1.48
N ALA A 76 2.00 16.38 2.23
CA ALA A 76 1.52 15.06 1.89
C ALA A 76 0.33 15.17 0.93
N VAL A 77 0.64 15.38 -0.36
CA VAL A 77 -0.35 15.55 -1.43
C VAL A 77 -0.16 14.52 -2.54
N THR A 78 -1.25 14.04 -3.12
CA THR A 78 -1.21 13.20 -4.32
C THR A 78 -0.94 14.04 -5.57
N SER A 79 -0.63 13.36 -6.67
CA SER A 79 -0.65 13.98 -7.99
C SER A 79 -2.04 14.50 -8.34
N VAL A 80 -2.07 15.54 -9.18
CA VAL A 80 -3.30 16.06 -9.79
C VAL A 80 -3.62 15.22 -11.01
N THR A 81 -4.91 14.96 -11.27
CA THR A 81 -5.33 14.27 -12.49
C THR A 81 -4.95 15.06 -13.74
N SER A 82 -4.63 14.34 -14.82
CA SER A 82 -4.32 14.94 -16.12
C SER A 82 -5.52 15.61 -16.77
N GLU A 83 -6.72 15.10 -16.51
CA GLU A 83 -7.99 15.57 -17.06
C GLU A 83 -8.98 15.85 -15.92
N PRO A 84 -9.93 16.78 -16.11
CA PRO A 84 -11.00 16.98 -15.16
C PRO A 84 -11.86 15.72 -15.07
N THR A 85 -12.19 15.27 -13.86
CA THR A 85 -12.93 14.03 -13.65
C THR A 85 -13.57 13.95 -12.27
N ARG A 86 -14.73 13.30 -12.22
CA ARG A 86 -15.42 12.93 -10.97
C ARG A 86 -15.13 11.50 -10.52
N ALA A 87 -14.29 10.78 -11.26
CA ALA A 87 -13.86 9.41 -10.98
C ALA A 87 -12.33 9.26 -11.16
N PRO A 88 -11.53 9.95 -10.33
CA PRO A 88 -10.08 9.93 -10.46
C PRO A 88 -9.46 8.59 -10.02
N ILE A 89 -8.27 8.33 -10.54
CA ILE A 89 -7.40 7.24 -10.15
C ILE A 89 -6.03 7.86 -9.89
N TRP A 90 -5.48 7.63 -8.70
CA TRP A 90 -4.18 8.19 -8.31
C TRP A 90 -3.10 7.10 -8.27
N GLY A 91 -3.29 6.10 -7.40
CA GLY A 91 -2.25 5.09 -7.13
C GLY A 91 -1.09 5.62 -6.27
N ASP A 92 -1.17 6.87 -5.83
CA ASP A 92 -0.15 7.54 -5.02
C ASP A 92 -0.16 7.07 -3.57
N THR A 93 1.01 7.01 -2.96
CA THR A 93 1.16 6.78 -1.53
C THR A 93 1.71 8.04 -0.87
N VAL A 94 1.02 8.52 0.15
CA VAL A 94 1.39 9.69 0.94
C VAL A 94 1.46 9.31 2.41
N ASN A 95 2.32 9.99 3.16
CA ASN A 95 2.58 9.69 4.56
C ASN A 95 2.45 10.95 5.41
N VAL A 96 1.94 10.80 6.64
CA VAL A 96 2.07 11.79 7.70
C VAL A 96 2.78 11.17 8.91
N GLU A 97 3.58 11.97 9.60
CA GLU A 97 4.23 11.57 10.85
C GLU A 97 3.51 12.19 12.04
N ILE A 98 3.32 11.39 13.08
CA ILE A 98 2.66 11.77 14.32
C ILE A 98 3.59 11.43 15.49
N PRO A 99 3.80 12.30 16.48
CA PRO A 99 4.48 11.94 17.72
C PRO A 99 3.82 10.71 18.36
N ALA A 100 4.60 9.72 18.80
CA ALA A 100 4.04 8.45 19.27
C ALA A 100 3.09 8.63 20.47
N GLU A 101 3.33 9.62 21.32
CA GLU A 101 2.48 10.01 22.44
C GLU A 101 1.09 10.55 22.03
N ASP A 102 1.00 11.13 20.83
CA ASP A 102 -0.20 11.79 20.32
C ASP A 102 -1.05 10.87 19.44
N ALA A 103 -0.52 9.73 19.02
CA ALA A 103 -1.21 8.78 18.15
C ALA A 103 -2.55 8.24 18.73
N GLY A 104 -2.73 8.32 20.05
CA GLY A 104 -4.01 7.98 20.71
C GLY A 104 -5.09 9.07 20.61
N ARG A 105 -4.74 10.28 20.19
CA ARG A 105 -5.60 11.49 20.18
C ARG A 105 -5.75 12.09 18.79
N GLU A 106 -4.78 11.87 17.91
CA GLU A 106 -4.83 12.36 16.54
C GLU A 106 -5.80 11.57 15.67
N ASP A 107 -6.42 12.29 14.74
CA ASP A 107 -7.08 11.70 13.59
C ASP A 107 -6.36 12.14 12.31
N VAL A 108 -6.43 11.29 11.28
CA VAL A 108 -5.91 11.60 9.96
C VAL A 108 -7.05 12.10 9.08
N ILE A 109 -6.85 13.25 8.47
CA ILE A 109 -7.82 13.95 7.63
C ILE A 109 -7.40 13.77 6.16
N LEU A 110 -8.28 13.18 5.36
CA LEU A 110 -8.13 13.08 3.90
C LEU A 110 -9.04 14.12 3.27
N GLN A 111 -8.46 15.16 2.69
CA GLN A 111 -9.19 16.22 1.98
C GLN A 111 -9.04 16.01 0.47
N VAL A 112 -10.15 15.89 -0.26
CA VAL A 112 -10.15 15.93 -1.73
C VAL A 112 -10.38 17.37 -2.15
N VAL A 113 -9.47 17.93 -2.93
CA VAL A 113 -9.43 19.36 -3.30
C VAL A 113 -9.40 19.49 -4.81
N ASP A 114 -10.11 20.48 -5.35
CA ASP A 114 -9.97 20.86 -6.76
C ASP A 114 -8.71 21.73 -6.98
N ASN A 115 -7.85 21.32 -7.91
CA ASN A 115 -6.60 22.04 -8.16
C ASN A 115 -6.81 23.43 -8.77
N LYS A 116 -7.87 23.63 -9.57
CA LYS A 116 -8.10 24.88 -10.31
C LYS A 116 -8.67 25.98 -9.43
N GLN A 117 -9.70 25.66 -8.65
CA GLN A 117 -10.43 26.59 -7.78
C GLN A 117 -9.92 26.58 -6.33
N LYS A 118 -9.04 25.62 -5.99
CA LYS A 118 -8.50 25.43 -4.63
C LYS A 118 -9.60 25.24 -3.58
N GLU A 119 -10.71 24.62 -3.98
CA GLU A 119 -11.82 24.36 -3.09
C GLU A 119 -11.84 22.92 -2.59
N GLU A 120 -12.25 22.74 -1.32
CA GLU A 120 -12.46 21.42 -0.74
C GLU A 120 -13.76 20.81 -1.28
N LEU A 121 -13.64 19.63 -1.88
CA LEU A 121 -14.75 18.84 -2.38
C LEU A 121 -15.28 17.91 -1.28
N LEU A 122 -14.38 17.23 -0.57
CA LEU A 122 -14.69 16.23 0.45
C LEU A 122 -13.62 16.22 1.54
N SER A 123 -14.03 15.82 2.73
CA SER A 123 -13.14 15.55 3.85
C SER A 123 -13.60 14.32 4.61
N TYR A 124 -12.65 13.47 4.97
CA TYR A 124 -12.81 12.25 5.74
C TYR A 124 -11.85 12.28 6.93
N LYS A 125 -12.34 11.91 8.11
CA LYS A 125 -11.57 11.91 9.37
C LYS A 125 -11.44 10.51 9.94
N ILE A 126 -10.27 9.90 9.83
CA ILE A 126 -10.00 8.52 10.26
C ILE A 126 -9.29 8.54 11.63
N PRO A 127 -9.89 7.99 12.70
CA PRO A 127 -9.24 8.01 14.01
C PRO A 127 -8.06 7.05 14.12
N VAL A 128 -6.87 7.58 14.43
CA VAL A 128 -5.63 6.77 14.48
C VAL A 128 -5.68 5.73 15.59
N LYS A 129 -6.30 6.06 16.72
CA LYS A 129 -6.46 5.16 17.87
C LYS A 129 -7.16 3.83 17.56
N TYR A 130 -7.96 3.76 16.50
CA TYR A 130 -8.64 2.52 16.09
C TYR A 130 -7.81 1.70 15.10
N LEU A 131 -6.81 2.30 14.47
CA LEU A 131 -5.90 1.61 13.58
C LEU A 131 -4.89 0.78 14.38
N ARG A 132 -4.83 -0.51 14.07
CA ARG A 132 -3.78 -1.40 14.56
C ARG A 132 -2.47 -1.18 13.82
N VAL A 133 -1.37 -1.20 14.55
CA VAL A 133 -0.02 -1.02 14.01
C VAL A 133 0.34 -2.19 13.09
N PHE A 134 0.91 -1.89 11.93
CA PHE A 134 1.29 -2.78 10.83
C PHE A 134 0.14 -3.60 10.21
N HIS A 135 -1.12 -3.30 10.53
CA HIS A 135 -2.25 -3.90 9.86
C HIS A 135 -2.67 -3.03 8.66
N PRO A 136 -2.76 -3.60 7.44
CA PRO A 136 -3.29 -2.88 6.29
C PRO A 136 -4.82 -2.84 6.33
N TYR A 137 -5.39 -1.65 6.39
CA TYR A 137 -6.83 -1.45 6.26
C TYR A 137 -7.17 -1.03 4.84
N HIS A 138 -8.01 -1.79 4.14
CA HIS A 138 -8.51 -1.44 2.81
C HIS A 138 -9.92 -0.87 2.95
N PHE A 139 -10.04 0.46 2.86
CA PHE A 139 -11.29 1.15 3.11
C PHE A 139 -12.00 1.61 1.83
N GLU A 140 -13.32 1.49 1.86
CA GLU A 140 -14.24 2.26 1.02
C GLU A 140 -14.85 3.36 1.89
N LEU A 141 -14.37 4.58 1.76
CA LEU A 141 -14.86 5.74 2.50
C LEU A 141 -16.11 6.28 1.79
N VAL A 142 -17.26 6.13 2.43
CA VAL A 142 -18.58 6.43 1.85
C VAL A 142 -19.16 7.71 2.47
N LYS A 143 -19.52 8.67 1.61
CA LYS A 143 -20.26 9.88 2.01
C LYS A 143 -21.54 10.01 1.16
N PRO A 144 -22.70 10.35 1.75
CA PRO A 144 -23.89 10.65 0.96
C PRO A 144 -23.63 11.87 0.08
N THR A 145 -23.91 11.77 -1.23
CA THR A 145 -23.86 12.96 -2.10
C THR A 145 -25.06 13.82 -1.77
N GLN A 146 -24.83 15.09 -1.42
CA GLN A 146 -25.90 16.08 -1.32
C GLN A 146 -26.27 16.51 -2.75
N SER A 147 -27.10 15.73 -3.46
CA SER A 147 -27.74 16.25 -4.67
C SER A 147 -28.93 17.12 -4.23
N GLY A 148 -28.90 18.41 -4.56
CA GLY A 148 -30.00 19.34 -4.31
C GLY A 148 -31.25 19.10 -5.17
N LYS A 149 -31.43 17.90 -5.75
CA LYS A 149 -32.56 17.54 -6.60
C LYS A 149 -33.19 16.25 -6.07
N ALA A 150 -34.47 16.32 -5.77
CA ALA A 150 -35.21 15.38 -4.92
C ALA A 150 -35.54 14.00 -5.54
N ASP A 151 -35.05 13.66 -6.74
CA ASP A 151 -35.53 12.45 -7.46
C ASP A 151 -34.46 11.64 -8.21
N GLU A 152 -33.16 11.89 -8.03
CA GLU A 152 -32.13 10.95 -8.48
C GLU A 152 -31.71 10.05 -7.33
N ALA A 153 -31.80 8.73 -7.53
CA ALA A 153 -31.30 7.71 -6.63
C ALA A 153 -29.95 8.16 -6.05
N THR A 154 -29.90 8.47 -4.75
CA THR A 154 -28.77 9.12 -4.07
C THR A 154 -27.45 8.43 -4.40
N ALA A 155 -26.72 8.94 -5.40
CA ALA A 155 -25.39 8.46 -5.72
C ALA A 155 -24.53 8.67 -4.48
N LYS A 156 -23.79 7.67 -4.03
CA LYS A 156 -22.87 7.83 -2.90
C LYS A 156 -21.48 8.13 -3.46
N THR A 157 -20.81 9.12 -2.88
CA THR A 157 -19.40 9.32 -3.16
C THR A 157 -18.61 8.25 -2.42
N GLN A 158 -17.71 7.58 -3.14
CA GLN A 158 -16.87 6.53 -2.59
C GLN A 158 -15.41 6.86 -2.88
N LEU A 159 -14.58 6.90 -1.83
CA LEU A 159 -13.14 7.05 -1.94
C LEU A 159 -12.47 5.75 -1.46
N TYR A 160 -11.65 5.15 -2.31
CA TYR A 160 -10.94 3.91 -2.00
C TYR A 160 -9.53 4.26 -1.49
N ALA A 161 -9.14 3.71 -0.36
CA ALA A 161 -7.82 3.97 0.23
C ALA A 161 -7.31 2.76 1.01
N THR A 162 -5.99 2.58 1.04
CA THR A 162 -5.34 1.66 1.98
C THR A 162 -4.59 2.45 3.03
N VAL A 163 -4.88 2.18 4.31
CA VAL A 163 -4.28 2.88 5.45
C VAL A 163 -3.45 1.90 6.27
N VAL A 164 -2.19 2.24 6.53
CA VAL A 164 -1.28 1.46 7.37
C VAL A 164 -0.67 2.37 8.42
N ARG A 165 -0.86 2.02 9.69
CA ARG A 165 -0.20 2.68 10.83
C ARG A 165 1.13 1.98 11.12
N LYS A 166 2.25 2.67 10.96
CA LYS A 166 3.59 2.15 11.27
C LYS A 166 4.09 2.74 12.58
N ASN A 167 4.91 1.97 13.30
CA ASN A 167 5.59 2.40 14.51
C ASN A 167 7.11 2.26 14.34
N SER A 168 7.86 2.85 15.25
CA SER A 168 9.32 2.79 15.34
C SER A 168 9.88 1.41 15.70
N PHE A 169 9.02 0.45 16.09
CA PHE A 169 9.40 -0.92 16.42
C PHE A 169 8.27 -1.91 16.08
N ILE A 170 8.61 -3.18 15.83
CA ILE A 170 7.65 -4.26 15.59
C ILE A 170 7.28 -4.89 16.94
N PRO A 171 6.00 -4.86 17.36
CA PRO A 171 5.61 -5.42 18.64
C PRO A 171 5.79 -6.94 18.67
N ARG A 172 6.35 -7.46 19.76
CA ARG A 172 6.31 -8.90 20.06
C ARG A 172 4.95 -9.28 20.63
N TYR A 173 4.47 -10.44 20.22
CA TYR A 173 3.21 -11.00 20.72
C TYR A 173 3.48 -12.22 21.59
N VAL A 174 2.81 -12.28 22.74
CA VAL A 174 2.91 -13.41 23.68
C VAL A 174 2.48 -14.69 22.95
N GLY A 175 3.31 -15.73 23.03
CA GLY A 175 3.07 -17.00 22.34
C GLY A 175 3.66 -17.09 20.93
N CYS A 176 4.25 -16.01 20.40
CA CYS A 176 4.94 -16.04 19.11
C CYS A 176 6.47 -16.05 19.31
N ASN A 177 7.17 -16.99 18.64
CA ASN A 177 8.63 -17.05 18.67
C ASN A 177 9.29 -15.90 17.89
N HIS A 178 8.56 -15.32 16.93
CA HIS A 178 9.03 -14.26 16.05
C HIS A 178 7.98 -13.16 15.94
N ALA A 179 8.44 -11.91 15.91
CA ALA A 179 7.61 -10.71 15.84
C ALA A 179 6.97 -10.55 14.45
N ALA A 180 7.72 -10.82 13.38
CA ALA A 180 7.23 -10.70 12.01
C ALA A 180 7.99 -11.58 11.02
N LEU A 181 7.34 -11.84 9.88
CA LEU A 181 7.88 -12.44 8.67
C LEU A 181 7.89 -11.36 7.57
N GLU A 182 9.06 -11.04 7.03
CA GLU A 182 9.19 -10.19 5.85
C GLU A 182 9.43 -11.05 4.61
N ILE A 183 8.72 -10.68 3.55
CA ILE A 183 8.75 -11.35 2.25
C ILE A 183 9.06 -10.29 1.22
N PHE A 184 10.22 -10.40 0.58
CA PHE A 184 10.64 -9.53 -0.50
C PHE A 184 10.32 -10.17 -1.85
N LEU A 185 9.46 -9.52 -2.61
CA LEU A 185 9.10 -9.90 -3.98
C LEU A 185 9.92 -9.08 -4.96
N ARG A 186 10.73 -9.76 -5.77
CA ARG A 186 11.57 -9.11 -6.79
C ARG A 186 10.78 -8.76 -8.04
N GLY A 187 10.38 -9.77 -8.80
CA GLY A 187 9.85 -9.58 -10.16
C GLY A 187 9.70 -10.91 -10.89
N PHE A 188 9.17 -10.83 -12.11
CA PHE A 188 9.17 -11.95 -13.05
C PHE A 188 10.59 -12.29 -13.49
N ASN A 189 10.92 -13.58 -13.52
CA ASN A 189 12.24 -14.04 -13.94
C ASN A 189 12.48 -13.86 -15.45
N GLU A 190 11.42 -13.92 -16.25
CA GLU A 190 11.47 -13.85 -17.70
C GLU A 190 10.43 -12.87 -18.24
N PRO A 191 10.70 -12.19 -19.38
CA PRO A 191 9.73 -11.33 -20.02
C PRO A 191 8.46 -12.07 -20.45
N LEU A 192 7.33 -11.39 -20.31
CA LEU A 192 6.00 -11.82 -20.70
C LEU A 192 5.74 -11.45 -22.16
N ALA A 193 5.20 -12.39 -22.93
CA ALA A 193 4.86 -12.22 -24.34
C ALA A 193 3.47 -11.56 -24.54
N ASN A 194 2.59 -11.64 -23.54
CA ASN A 194 1.18 -11.31 -23.70
C ASN A 194 0.61 -10.45 -22.55
N ASN A 195 1.43 -9.58 -21.95
CA ASN A 195 0.99 -8.68 -20.89
C ASN A 195 1.07 -7.20 -21.32
N PRO A 196 -0.07 -6.53 -21.55
CA PRO A 196 -0.08 -5.12 -21.97
C PRO A 196 -0.13 -4.13 -20.79
N ASN A 197 -0.33 -4.58 -19.55
CA ASN A 197 -0.57 -3.71 -18.40
C ASN A 197 0.44 -3.97 -17.27
N PRO A 198 0.81 -2.96 -16.46
CA PRO A 198 1.51 -3.20 -15.20
C PRO A 198 0.72 -4.18 -14.31
N ILE A 199 1.42 -4.98 -13.51
CA ILE A 199 0.80 -6.00 -12.65
C ILE A 199 0.93 -5.60 -11.18
N VAL A 200 -0.14 -5.71 -10.41
CA VAL A 200 -0.12 -5.61 -8.94
C VAL A 200 -0.22 -7.01 -8.34
N VAL A 201 0.35 -7.17 -7.14
CA VAL A 201 0.35 -8.43 -6.40
C VAL A 201 -0.33 -8.24 -5.07
N ILE A 202 -1.26 -9.15 -4.76
CA ILE A 202 -1.74 -9.33 -3.40
C ILE A 202 -0.97 -10.48 -2.77
N ALA A 203 -0.24 -10.18 -1.70
CA ALA A 203 0.44 -11.18 -0.89
C ALA A 203 -0.33 -11.43 0.40
N ARG A 204 -0.60 -12.70 0.72
CA ARG A 204 -1.20 -13.10 2.00
C ARG A 204 -0.57 -14.38 2.53
N VAL A 205 -0.41 -14.47 3.84
CA VAL A 205 -0.05 -15.72 4.53
C VAL A 205 -1.33 -16.32 5.10
N VAL A 206 -1.69 -17.52 4.62
CA VAL A 206 -2.88 -18.24 5.04
C VAL A 206 -2.52 -19.36 6.01
N PRO A 207 -3.16 -19.44 7.20
CA PRO A 207 -2.88 -20.50 8.17
C PRO A 207 -3.27 -21.91 7.69
N ASN A 208 -4.34 -22.01 6.90
CA ASN A 208 -4.82 -23.28 6.35
C ASN A 208 -5.14 -23.13 4.86
N TYR A 209 -4.20 -23.54 4.01
CA TYR A 209 -4.34 -23.43 2.56
C TYR A 209 -5.47 -24.31 2.00
N LYS A 210 -5.80 -25.44 2.65
CA LYS A 210 -6.88 -26.32 2.18
C LYS A 210 -8.24 -25.66 2.35
N GLU A 211 -8.49 -25.09 3.53
CA GLU A 211 -9.71 -24.33 3.80
C GLU A 211 -9.78 -23.07 2.95
N PHE A 212 -8.65 -22.35 2.81
CA PHE A 212 -8.58 -21.17 1.95
C PHE A 212 -8.98 -21.46 0.49
N LYS A 213 -8.55 -22.60 -0.07
CA LYS A 213 -8.99 -23.01 -1.42
C LYS A 213 -10.50 -23.29 -1.51
N VAL A 214 -11.09 -23.86 -0.46
CA VAL A 214 -12.55 -24.08 -0.40
C VAL A 214 -13.28 -22.74 -0.36
N SER A 215 -12.80 -21.78 0.44
CA SER A 215 -13.35 -20.42 0.49
C SER A 215 -13.25 -19.70 -0.86
N GLN A 216 -12.12 -19.81 -1.54
CA GLN A 216 -11.94 -19.26 -2.89
C GLN A 216 -12.92 -19.87 -3.90
N ALA A 217 -13.10 -21.20 -3.88
CA ALA A 217 -14.05 -21.87 -4.77
C ALA A 217 -15.49 -21.42 -4.51
N ASN A 218 -15.83 -21.12 -3.25
CA ASN A 218 -17.13 -20.59 -2.84
C ASN A 218 -17.28 -19.07 -3.11
N ARG A 219 -16.26 -18.41 -3.65
CA ARG A 219 -16.21 -16.95 -3.88
C ARG A 219 -16.49 -16.13 -2.62
N ASP A 220 -15.99 -16.58 -1.48
CA ASP A 220 -16.00 -15.76 -0.26
C ASP A 220 -15.18 -14.48 -0.52
N LEU A 221 -15.82 -13.32 -0.33
CA LEU A 221 -15.24 -11.99 -0.57
C LEU A 221 -13.98 -11.71 0.26
N THR A 222 -13.79 -12.43 1.36
CA THR A 222 -12.59 -12.30 2.20
C THR A 222 -11.43 -13.19 1.74
N SER A 223 -11.70 -14.12 0.82
CA SER A 223 -10.74 -15.12 0.32
C SER A 223 -10.17 -14.80 -1.07
N VAL A 224 -10.77 -13.85 -1.79
CA VAL A 224 -10.34 -13.41 -3.13
C VAL A 224 -10.15 -11.89 -3.12
N GLY A 225 -9.02 -11.40 -3.62
CA GLY A 225 -8.78 -9.96 -3.69
C GLY A 225 -8.56 -9.31 -2.32
N LEU A 226 -8.86 -8.02 -2.20
CA LEU A 226 -8.72 -7.29 -0.92
C LEU A 226 -10.04 -7.30 -0.13
N PRO A 227 -10.01 -7.51 1.19
CA PRO A 227 -11.18 -7.37 2.06
C PRO A 227 -11.47 -5.88 2.24
N ILE A 228 -12.33 -5.34 1.37
CA ILE A 228 -12.73 -3.93 1.42
C ILE A 228 -13.73 -3.73 2.55
N THR A 229 -13.40 -2.82 3.46
CA THR A 229 -14.27 -2.45 4.57
C THR A 229 -14.92 -1.09 4.31
N PRO A 230 -16.25 -1.00 4.20
CA PRO A 230 -16.92 0.27 4.03
C PRO A 230 -16.91 1.08 5.34
N LEU A 231 -16.47 2.33 5.28
CA LEU A 231 -16.56 3.32 6.35
C LEU A 231 -17.55 4.40 5.96
N SER A 232 -18.71 4.41 6.61
CA SER A 232 -19.71 5.45 6.40
C SER A 232 -19.38 6.70 7.22
N PHE A 233 -19.35 7.85 6.55
CA PHE A 233 -19.11 9.15 7.16
C PHE A 233 -20.40 9.96 7.29
N PRO A 234 -20.51 10.86 8.28
CA PRO A 234 -19.42 11.43 9.10
C PRO A 234 -19.00 10.63 10.34
N ILE A 235 -19.77 9.61 10.74
CA ILE A 235 -19.54 8.86 11.98
C ILE A 235 -19.18 7.41 11.63
N PRO A 236 -17.90 7.07 11.42
CA PRO A 236 -17.50 5.70 11.14
C PRO A 236 -17.69 4.83 12.38
N SER A 237 -18.23 3.61 12.19
CA SER A 237 -18.41 2.64 13.27
C SER A 237 -17.07 2.09 13.73
N VAL A 238 -16.86 2.01 15.04
CA VAL A 238 -15.65 1.40 15.64
C VAL A 238 -15.51 -0.08 15.25
N MET A 239 -16.64 -0.76 15.02
CA MET A 239 -16.64 -2.17 14.60
C MET A 239 -15.94 -2.39 13.25
N ASN A 240 -15.93 -1.38 12.38
CA ASN A 240 -15.29 -1.48 11.06
C ASN A 240 -13.76 -1.36 11.12
N PHE A 241 -13.20 -1.09 12.30
CA PHE A 241 -11.77 -1.13 12.56
C PHE A 241 -11.35 -2.39 13.33
N ASP A 242 -12.30 -3.23 13.75
CA ASP A 242 -11.94 -4.45 14.44
C ASP A 242 -11.35 -5.46 13.46
N VAL A 243 -10.28 -6.10 13.91
CA VAL A 243 -9.54 -7.09 13.12
C VAL A 243 -9.55 -8.38 13.92
N PRO A 244 -9.97 -9.51 13.34
CA PRO A 244 -9.93 -10.80 14.02
C PRO A 244 -8.54 -11.10 14.59
N ARG A 245 -8.47 -11.74 15.76
CA ARG A 245 -7.17 -12.16 16.32
C ARG A 245 -6.52 -13.27 15.49
N VAL A 246 -7.35 -14.08 14.83
CA VAL A 246 -6.94 -15.14 13.91
C VAL A 246 -7.72 -14.94 12.63
N SER A 247 -7.02 -14.74 11.51
CA SER A 247 -7.65 -14.65 10.19
C SER A 247 -7.48 -15.97 9.46
N GLN A 248 -8.58 -16.64 9.11
CA GLN A 248 -8.56 -17.87 8.29
C GLN A 248 -8.00 -17.63 6.88
N ASN A 249 -8.20 -16.42 6.35
CA ASN A 249 -7.81 -16.03 4.99
C ASN A 249 -6.54 -15.14 4.97
N GLY A 250 -5.87 -14.98 6.12
CA GLY A 250 -4.71 -14.11 6.28
C GLY A 250 -5.05 -12.61 6.26
N CYS A 251 -4.01 -11.78 6.25
CA CYS A 251 -4.09 -10.32 6.13
C CYS A 251 -3.42 -9.90 4.82
N PRO A 252 -4.16 -9.75 3.72
CA PRO A 252 -3.57 -9.45 2.41
C PRO A 252 -2.92 -8.06 2.39
N GLN A 253 -1.81 -7.95 1.67
CA GLN A 253 -1.10 -6.70 1.39
C GLN A 253 -0.98 -6.50 -0.11
N LEU A 254 -1.15 -5.26 -0.56
CA LEU A 254 -1.12 -4.89 -1.97
C LEU A 254 0.26 -4.31 -2.35
N SER A 255 0.78 -4.73 -3.50
CA SER A 255 1.99 -4.15 -4.09
C SER A 255 1.70 -2.85 -4.84
N ARG A 256 2.74 -2.03 -5.04
CA ARG A 256 2.76 -1.04 -6.12
C ARG A 256 2.66 -1.77 -7.47
N PRO A 257 2.18 -1.10 -8.53
CA PRO A 257 2.24 -1.66 -9.88
C PRO A 257 3.68 -1.97 -10.28
N GLY A 258 3.94 -3.22 -10.67
CA GLY A 258 5.22 -3.66 -11.19
C GLY A 258 5.36 -3.27 -12.65
N GLY A 259 6.45 -2.58 -12.97
CA GLY A 259 6.80 -2.16 -14.33
C GLY A 259 8.23 -2.59 -14.70
N PRO A 260 8.57 -2.63 -15.99
CA PRO A 260 7.68 -2.42 -17.14
C PRO A 260 6.70 -3.59 -17.38
N PRO A 261 5.60 -3.44 -18.14
CA PRO A 261 4.62 -4.51 -18.38
C PRO A 261 5.20 -5.78 -18.97
N GLU A 262 6.22 -5.66 -19.82
CA GLU A 262 6.88 -6.77 -20.49
C GLU A 262 7.69 -7.61 -19.50
N GLN A 263 8.17 -7.05 -18.40
CA GLN A 263 8.84 -7.80 -17.34
C GLN A 263 8.64 -7.09 -16.00
N PRO A 264 7.49 -7.32 -15.32
CA PRO A 264 7.16 -6.58 -14.11
C PRO A 264 8.18 -6.83 -13.00
N LEU A 265 8.75 -5.74 -12.48
CA LEU A 265 9.58 -5.72 -11.30
C LEU A 265 8.87 -4.93 -10.21
N TRP A 266 8.81 -5.48 -9.00
CA TRP A 266 8.23 -4.82 -7.83
C TRP A 266 9.30 -4.34 -6.88
N ASN A 267 10.30 -5.19 -6.60
CA ASN A 267 11.31 -4.96 -5.58
C ASN A 267 10.71 -4.42 -4.28
N GLN A 268 9.63 -5.06 -3.83
CA GLN A 268 8.81 -4.62 -2.69
C GLN A 268 8.83 -5.67 -1.59
N SER A 269 8.93 -5.21 -0.34
CA SER A 269 8.74 -6.04 0.84
C SER A 269 7.31 -5.98 1.37
N PHE A 270 6.85 -7.11 1.87
CA PHE A 270 5.61 -7.30 2.62
C PHE A 270 5.96 -7.76 4.04
N LEU A 271 5.30 -7.20 5.05
CA LEU A 271 5.58 -7.50 6.45
C LEU A 271 4.35 -8.12 7.13
N PHE A 272 4.43 -9.38 7.50
CA PHE A 272 3.34 -10.08 8.19
C PHE A 272 3.67 -10.27 9.67
N GLN A 273 2.76 -9.88 10.56
CA GLN A 273 2.99 -9.98 12.00
C GLN A 273 2.77 -11.40 12.52
N GLY A 274 3.54 -11.80 13.54
CA GLY A 274 3.38 -13.11 14.18
C GLY A 274 2.00 -13.36 14.77
N ARG A 275 1.34 -12.30 15.24
CA ARG A 275 -0.06 -12.34 15.71
C ARG A 275 -1.02 -12.92 14.68
N ASP A 276 -0.82 -12.61 13.40
CA ASP A 276 -1.73 -12.99 12.32
C ASP A 276 -1.54 -14.47 11.93
N GLY A 277 -0.77 -15.24 12.70
CA GLY A 277 -0.38 -16.61 12.39
C GLY A 277 0.71 -16.70 11.32
N ALA A 278 1.18 -15.56 10.80
CA ALA A 278 2.10 -15.55 9.65
C ALA A 278 3.50 -16.10 9.96
N THR A 279 3.88 -16.16 11.24
CA THR A 279 5.13 -16.80 11.70
C THR A 279 4.91 -18.23 12.18
N SER A 280 3.68 -18.75 12.07
CA SER A 280 3.32 -20.13 12.44
C SER A 280 3.53 -21.03 11.22
N PHE A 281 4.77 -21.50 11.05
CA PHE A 281 5.11 -22.47 10.02
C PHE A 281 4.47 -23.82 10.36
N SER A 282 3.63 -24.34 9.46
CA SER A 282 2.89 -25.58 9.64
C SER A 282 2.75 -26.34 8.32
N GLU A 283 2.20 -27.56 8.34
CA GLU A 283 1.97 -28.34 7.12
C GLU A 283 0.90 -27.73 6.20
N ASP A 284 -0.03 -26.97 6.77
CA ASP A 284 -1.15 -26.37 6.04
C ASP A 284 -0.97 -24.85 5.80
N THR A 285 0.03 -24.21 6.41
CA THR A 285 0.32 -22.77 6.20
C THR A 285 0.94 -22.55 4.82
N ALA A 286 0.50 -21.51 4.10
CA ALA A 286 1.10 -21.12 2.82
C ALA A 286 1.16 -19.60 2.63
N LEU A 287 2.19 -19.14 1.91
CA LEU A 287 2.16 -17.85 1.24
C LEU A 287 1.42 -18.00 -0.08
N VAL A 288 0.45 -17.12 -0.32
CA VAL A 288 -0.28 -17.02 -1.58
C VAL A 288 -0.02 -15.64 -2.17
N LEU A 289 0.37 -15.62 -3.44
CA LEU A 289 0.50 -14.42 -4.26
C LEU A 289 -0.56 -14.49 -5.36
N GLU A 290 -1.39 -13.45 -5.45
CA GLU A 290 -2.38 -13.30 -6.52
C GLU A 290 -1.96 -12.13 -7.40
N TYR A 291 -1.93 -12.36 -8.71
CA TYR A 291 -1.48 -11.36 -9.69
C TYR A 291 -2.70 -10.72 -10.36
N TYR A 292 -2.78 -9.39 -10.41
CA TYR A 292 -3.88 -8.68 -11.06
C TYR A 292 -3.37 -7.62 -12.03
N PRO A 293 -4.09 -7.33 -13.13
CA PRO A 293 -3.76 -6.19 -13.96
C PRO A 293 -3.99 -4.91 -13.15
N SER A 294 -3.05 -3.97 -13.17
CA SER A 294 -3.23 -2.64 -12.60
C SER A 294 -4.44 -1.93 -13.22
N ALA A 295 -4.69 -2.17 -14.52
CA ALA A 295 -5.84 -1.63 -15.23
C ALA A 295 -7.21 -2.14 -14.72
N SER A 296 -7.27 -3.26 -13.98
CA SER A 296 -8.52 -3.75 -13.37
C SER A 296 -9.01 -2.88 -12.22
N MET A 297 -8.22 -1.90 -11.80
CA MET A 297 -8.59 -0.86 -10.84
C MET A 297 -9.23 0.37 -11.52
N LYS A 298 -9.49 0.32 -12.84
CA LYS A 298 -10.08 1.42 -13.62
C LYS A 298 -11.60 1.32 -13.69
N GLY A 299 -12.31 2.40 -13.30
CA GLY A 299 -13.69 2.65 -13.69
C GLY A 299 -14.65 2.99 -12.55
N SER A 300 -15.93 3.10 -12.91
CA SER A 300 -17.07 3.35 -12.01
C SER A 300 -17.54 2.12 -11.23
N GLN A 301 -16.85 0.99 -11.35
CA GLN A 301 -17.11 -0.21 -10.56
C GLN A 301 -16.37 -0.14 -9.23
N PRO A 302 -16.88 -0.82 -8.19
CA PRO A 302 -16.17 -0.94 -6.92
C PRO A 302 -14.75 -1.45 -7.17
N TRP A 303 -13.83 -1.20 -6.23
CA TRP A 303 -12.46 -1.75 -6.22
C TRP A 303 -12.43 -3.30 -6.08
N THR A 304 -13.41 -4.00 -6.64
CA THR A 304 -13.45 -5.44 -6.79
C THR A 304 -12.42 -5.84 -7.84
N LEU A 305 -11.24 -6.23 -7.35
CA LEU A 305 -10.27 -6.93 -8.19
C LEU A 305 -10.98 -8.11 -8.86
N ALA A 306 -10.86 -8.19 -10.18
CA ALA A 306 -11.49 -9.19 -11.03
C ALA A 306 -10.95 -10.60 -10.74
N GLN A 307 -10.98 -11.51 -11.71
CA GLN A 307 -10.22 -12.76 -11.57
C GLN A 307 -8.71 -12.48 -11.63
N PRO A 308 -7.90 -13.14 -10.78
CA PRO A 308 -6.45 -13.03 -10.86
C PRO A 308 -5.94 -13.56 -12.21
N LEU A 309 -4.87 -12.95 -12.71
CA LEU A 309 -4.11 -13.40 -13.87
C LEU A 309 -3.41 -14.74 -13.64
N GLY A 310 -3.22 -15.12 -12.39
CA GLY A 310 -2.57 -16.33 -11.94
C GLY A 310 -2.33 -16.28 -10.43
N ILE A 311 -1.86 -17.39 -9.87
CA ILE A 311 -1.51 -17.48 -8.46
C ILE A 311 -0.16 -18.18 -8.27
N SER A 312 0.61 -17.78 -7.27
CA SER A 312 1.77 -18.52 -6.79
C SER A 312 1.55 -18.93 -5.36
N VAL A 313 1.90 -20.18 -5.04
CA VAL A 313 1.68 -20.75 -3.71
C VAL A 313 2.97 -21.36 -3.22
N LEU A 314 3.43 -20.89 -2.06
CA LEU A 314 4.61 -21.43 -1.38
C LEU A 314 4.19 -21.97 0.00
N PRO A 315 4.21 -23.30 0.20
CA PRO A 315 3.98 -23.90 1.50
C PRO A 315 5.04 -23.46 2.53
N LEU A 316 4.60 -22.89 3.65
CA LEU A 316 5.45 -22.42 4.74
C LEU A 316 5.65 -23.52 5.78
N ARG A 317 6.24 -24.63 5.34
CA ARG A 317 6.46 -25.83 6.17
C ARG A 317 7.61 -25.66 7.16
N SER A 318 7.63 -26.52 8.18
CA SER A 318 8.71 -26.58 9.19
C SER A 318 10.10 -26.84 8.61
N CYS A 319 10.21 -27.44 7.41
CA CYS A 319 11.49 -27.57 6.71
C CYS A 319 12.01 -26.22 6.19
N LEU A 320 11.12 -25.35 5.69
CA LEU A 320 11.45 -24.00 5.24
C LEU A 320 11.91 -23.16 6.45
N TYR A 321 11.16 -23.25 7.55
CA TYR A 321 11.53 -22.62 8.82
C TYR A 321 12.94 -23.01 9.29
N ARG A 322 13.25 -24.31 9.33
CA ARG A 322 14.59 -24.79 9.69
C ARG A 322 15.67 -24.24 8.76
N LYS A 323 15.41 -24.20 7.46
CA LYS A 323 16.35 -23.60 6.47
C LYS A 323 16.60 -22.12 6.77
N MET A 324 15.54 -21.36 7.09
CA MET A 324 15.66 -19.95 7.47
C MET A 324 16.51 -19.76 8.74
N LEU A 325 16.38 -20.66 9.73
CA LEU A 325 17.20 -20.61 10.95
C LEU A 325 18.66 -21.01 10.73
N THR A 326 18.93 -21.93 9.81
CA THR A 326 20.29 -22.42 9.50
C THR A 326 21.05 -21.53 8.51
N GLY A 327 20.39 -20.56 7.89
CA GLY A 327 21.02 -19.62 6.95
C GLY A 327 22.15 -18.86 7.65
N LYS A 328 23.37 -18.92 7.09
CA LYS A 328 24.49 -18.11 7.56
C LYS A 328 24.31 -16.68 7.05
N GLY A 329 24.09 -15.73 7.97
CA GLY A 329 24.15 -14.29 7.67
C GLY A 329 22.78 -13.61 7.54
N MET A 330 22.83 -12.31 7.23
CA MET A 330 21.67 -11.40 7.22
C MET A 330 20.87 -11.42 5.90
N ASP A 331 21.18 -12.31 4.97
CA ASP A 331 20.71 -12.24 3.57
C ASP A 331 19.37 -12.94 3.30
N GLY A 332 18.74 -13.47 4.34
CA GLY A 332 17.44 -14.15 4.24
C GLY A 332 17.50 -15.46 3.45
N LEU A 333 16.37 -16.16 3.37
CA LEU A 333 16.22 -17.35 2.53
C LEU A 333 15.66 -16.96 1.16
N ARG A 334 16.41 -17.25 0.08
CA ARG A 334 15.94 -17.03 -1.29
C ARG A 334 15.16 -18.25 -1.80
N VAL A 335 14.02 -17.99 -2.45
CA VAL A 335 13.27 -18.96 -3.23
C VAL A 335 13.25 -18.47 -4.66
N GLU A 336 13.94 -19.18 -5.53
CA GLU A 336 14.05 -18.84 -6.95
C GLU A 336 13.00 -19.58 -7.77
N ARG A 337 12.49 -18.92 -8.81
CA ARG A 337 11.58 -19.49 -9.80
C ARG A 337 10.33 -20.15 -9.19
N LEU A 338 9.67 -19.47 -8.26
CA LEU A 338 8.35 -19.91 -7.79
C LEU A 338 7.35 -19.83 -8.96
N PRO A 339 6.72 -20.94 -9.37
CA PRO A 339 5.83 -20.94 -10.52
C PRO A 339 4.54 -20.17 -10.26
N ILE A 340 4.03 -19.52 -11.31
CA ILE A 340 2.68 -18.98 -11.37
C ILE A 340 1.81 -20.02 -12.07
N VAL A 341 0.77 -20.48 -11.37
CA VAL A 341 -0.19 -21.46 -11.85
C VAL A 341 -1.55 -20.80 -12.14
N ASP A 342 -2.44 -21.55 -12.78
CA ASP A 342 -3.78 -21.09 -13.17
C ASP A 342 -3.74 -19.76 -13.93
N THR A 343 -2.78 -19.64 -14.85
CA THR A 343 -2.46 -18.38 -15.52
C THR A 343 -2.61 -18.46 -17.03
N SER A 344 -3.07 -17.34 -17.62
CA SER A 344 -3.02 -17.11 -19.06
C SER A 344 -1.73 -16.39 -19.50
N LEU A 345 -0.88 -15.97 -18.57
CA LEU A 345 0.39 -15.31 -18.86
C LEU A 345 1.37 -16.30 -19.49
N LYS A 346 2.10 -15.83 -20.50
CA LYS A 346 3.10 -16.62 -21.24
C LYS A 346 4.41 -15.87 -21.24
N THR A 347 5.51 -16.56 -20.96
CA THR A 347 6.83 -15.99 -21.18
C THR A 347 7.17 -15.98 -22.67
N ILE A 348 8.17 -15.20 -23.06
CA ILE A 348 8.74 -15.21 -24.42
C ILE A 348 9.33 -16.57 -24.80
N SER A 349 9.77 -17.37 -23.83
CA SER A 349 10.30 -18.72 -24.02
C SER A 349 9.22 -19.78 -24.20
N GLY A 350 7.96 -19.46 -23.87
CA GLY A 350 6.84 -20.40 -23.86
C GLY A 350 6.71 -21.22 -22.57
N GLU A 351 7.65 -21.07 -21.64
CA GLU A 351 7.63 -21.69 -20.32
C GLU A 351 6.60 -21.03 -19.38
N ALA A 352 6.29 -21.73 -18.28
CA ALA A 352 5.44 -21.17 -17.23
C ALA A 352 6.15 -19.99 -16.55
N PRO A 353 5.48 -18.83 -16.38
CA PRO A 353 6.11 -17.69 -15.76
C PRO A 353 6.40 -17.95 -14.27
N THR A 354 7.54 -17.44 -13.80
CA THR A 354 7.99 -17.63 -12.42
C THR A 354 8.43 -16.31 -11.78
N VAL A 355 8.45 -16.26 -10.44
CA VAL A 355 8.96 -15.13 -9.66
C VAL A 355 10.00 -15.53 -8.63
N ASP A 356 10.85 -14.58 -8.26
CA ASP A 356 11.80 -14.73 -7.16
C ASP A 356 11.30 -14.07 -5.87
N LEU A 357 11.49 -14.78 -4.76
CA LEU A 357 11.17 -14.34 -3.41
C LEU A 357 12.37 -14.42 -2.49
N SER A 358 12.36 -13.61 -1.43
CA SER A 358 13.30 -13.71 -0.32
C SER A 358 12.59 -13.52 1.00
N PHE A 359 13.00 -14.27 2.02
CA PHE A 359 12.32 -14.35 3.31
C PHE A 359 13.26 -13.98 4.44
N GLN A 360 12.78 -13.17 5.39
CA GLN A 360 13.47 -12.88 6.63
C GLN A 360 12.50 -12.98 7.81
N LEU A 361 12.99 -13.52 8.91
CA LEU A 361 12.22 -13.69 10.14
C LEU A 361 12.79 -12.79 11.23
N PHE A 362 11.93 -11.98 11.83
CA PHE A 362 12.33 -11.02 12.85
C PHE A 362 12.02 -11.54 14.24
N SER A 363 13.06 -11.74 15.04
CA SER A 363 12.94 -12.19 16.43
C SER A 363 12.99 -11.04 17.45
N SER A 364 13.28 -9.81 17.02
CA SER A 364 13.46 -8.65 17.93
C SER A 364 12.58 -7.46 17.54
N GLU A 365 12.34 -6.57 18.52
CA GLU A 365 11.40 -5.44 18.38
C GLU A 365 11.95 -4.32 17.50
N CYS A 366 13.27 -4.12 17.46
CA CYS A 366 13.90 -3.01 16.75
C CYS A 366 14.77 -3.56 15.62
N HIS A 367 14.49 -3.27 14.34
CA HIS A 367 15.44 -3.52 13.23
C HIS A 367 15.30 -2.54 12.06
N SER A 368 16.46 -2.09 11.56
CA SER A 368 16.57 -1.34 10.30
C SER A 368 16.36 -2.26 9.08
N PRO A 369 15.73 -1.77 8.01
CA PRO A 369 15.48 -2.50 6.76
C PRO A 369 16.80 -2.79 6.03
N LYS A 370 17.34 -4.00 6.19
CA LYS A 370 18.63 -4.41 5.58
C LYS A 370 18.48 -5.32 4.37
N LEU A 371 17.29 -5.87 4.12
CA LEU A 371 17.01 -6.77 2.98
C LEU A 371 17.21 -6.04 1.63
N LEU A 372 16.68 -4.83 1.48
CA LEU A 372 16.84 -4.02 0.28
C LEU A 372 18.32 -3.63 0.06
N THR A 373 19.02 -3.22 1.12
CA THR A 373 20.42 -2.79 1.06
C THR A 373 21.35 -3.93 0.64
N ASN A 374 21.19 -5.12 1.19
CA ASN A 374 22.06 -6.26 0.85
C ASN A 374 21.75 -6.80 -0.55
N MET A 375 20.48 -6.82 -0.96
CA MET A 375 20.08 -7.37 -2.25
C MET A 375 20.45 -6.48 -3.44
N LEU A 376 20.34 -5.14 -3.31
CA LEU A 376 20.82 -4.19 -4.33
C LEU A 376 22.35 -4.23 -4.47
N ASN A 377 23.08 -4.49 -3.38
CA ASN A 377 24.53 -4.64 -3.42
C ASN A 377 24.98 -5.97 -4.04
N SER A 378 24.17 -7.03 -3.93
CA SER A 378 24.47 -8.35 -4.49
C SER A 378 24.30 -8.46 -6.01
N SER A 379 23.61 -7.50 -6.65
CA SER A 379 23.37 -7.46 -8.11
C SER A 379 24.50 -6.81 -8.94
N GLY A 380 25.68 -6.59 -8.36
CA GLY A 380 26.88 -6.30 -9.15
C GLY A 380 26.98 -4.88 -9.71
N MET A 381 26.37 -3.87 -9.11
CA MET A 381 26.85 -2.49 -9.30
C MET A 381 28.09 -2.27 -8.43
N ARG A 382 29.27 -2.64 -8.95
CA ARG A 382 30.51 -2.00 -8.51
C ARG A 382 30.42 -0.53 -8.91
N THR A 383 29.99 0.34 -8.01
CA THR A 383 30.42 1.73 -8.07
C THR A 383 31.94 1.69 -7.91
N GLY A 384 32.65 1.88 -9.02
CA GLY A 384 34.08 2.06 -9.02
C GLY A 384 34.40 3.23 -8.10
N LEU A 385 35.00 2.93 -6.94
CA LEU A 385 35.78 3.90 -6.20
C LEU A 385 36.98 4.24 -7.08
N LEU A 386 36.83 5.27 -7.91
CA LEU A 386 37.94 6.01 -8.45
C LEU A 386 38.63 6.71 -7.27
N GLY A 387 39.92 6.44 -7.16
CA GLY A 387 40.76 6.95 -6.09
C GLY A 387 41.16 8.41 -6.24
N GLU A 388 41.88 8.81 -5.20
CA GLU A 388 42.83 9.92 -5.09
C GLU A 388 42.31 11.36 -5.00
N GLY A 389 42.73 12.00 -3.89
CA GLY A 389 42.70 13.44 -3.71
C GLY A 389 43.07 13.84 -2.28
N ARG A 390 44.38 13.84 -1.96
CA ARG A 390 44.95 14.50 -0.77
C ARG A 390 44.59 15.99 -0.78
N TRP A 391 44.04 16.50 0.32
CA TRP A 391 44.57 17.54 1.24
C TRP A 391 43.44 18.00 2.16
#